data_AF-A0A6J0PFY3-F1
#
_entry.id   AF-A0A6J0PFY3-F1
#
_cell.length_a   1.000
_cell.length_b   1.000
_cell.length_c   1.000
_cell.angle_alpha   90.00
_cell.angle_beta   90.00
_cell.angle_gamma   90.00
#
_symmetry.space_group_name_H-M   'P 1'
#
loop_
_entity.id
_entity.type
_entity.pdbx_description
1 polymer ?
#
loop_
_entity_poly.entity_id
_entity_poly.type
_entity_poly.pdbx_seq_one_letter_code
_entity_poly.pdbx_strand_id
1 'polypeptide(L)'
;MRILQWGEDHRFDEMRDNLGKLAVFWIFQAVWVWTVSLPLTIVNASDRNPSVKPQDIIGWIMWFVGLSVEATADQQKLSFKNSPSNRGKWCNVGLWKYSRHPNYFGELLLWWGIFVASTPVLKGAEWLVVIGPVFLTLLLLFVSGIPLLEESADKRFSSVAEYRFYKNTTSPLVPLPPLVYGKLPAWFKVAFLFEFPLYSRGFAHDGWSS
;
A
#
# COMPACT_ATOMS: atom_id res chain seq x y z
N MET A 1 -5.68 17.92 22.09
CA MET A 1 -5.49 16.82 23.07
C MET A 1 -5.52 15.44 22.39
N ARG A 2 -4.52 15.14 21.53
CA ARG A 2 -4.24 13.79 20.95
C ARG A 2 -2.81 13.32 21.25
N ILE A 3 -1.96 14.21 21.75
CA ILE A 3 -0.52 14.00 21.98
C ILE A 3 -0.25 13.38 23.36
N LEU A 4 -1.23 13.37 24.28
CA LEU A 4 -1.05 12.87 25.65
C LEU A 4 -1.32 11.36 25.84
N GLN A 5 -1.89 10.67 24.85
CA GLN A 5 -2.24 9.24 24.98
C GLN A 5 -1.34 8.30 24.16
N TRP A 6 -0.60 8.83 23.18
CA TRP A 6 0.50 8.11 22.53
C TRP A 6 1.80 8.57 23.18
N GLY A 7 2.26 7.81 24.17
CA GLY A 7 3.68 7.84 24.53
C GLY A 7 4.50 7.67 23.26
N GLU A 8 5.52 8.52 23.12
CA GLU A 8 6.46 8.66 22.00
C GLU A 8 6.31 7.63 20.87
N ASP A 9 5.95 8.12 19.68
CA ASP A 9 6.06 7.33 18.46
C ASP A 9 7.55 7.09 18.17
N HIS A 10 8.08 5.97 18.67
CA HIS A 10 9.49 5.56 18.57
C HIS A 10 10.07 5.62 17.14
N ARG A 11 9.22 5.69 16.10
CA ARG A 11 9.66 5.89 14.70
C ARG A 11 10.25 7.29 14.46
N PHE A 12 9.86 8.29 15.24
CA PHE A 12 10.36 9.66 15.14
C PHE A 12 11.57 9.93 16.04
N ASP A 13 11.88 9.07 16.99
CA ASP A 13 13.03 9.26 17.88
C ASP A 13 14.36 9.08 17.12
N GLU A 14 14.49 8.06 16.27
CA GLU A 14 15.68 7.91 15.40
C GLU A 14 15.79 9.01 14.33
N MET A 15 14.68 9.65 13.97
CA MET A 15 14.64 10.72 12.96
C MET A 15 14.94 12.11 13.56
N ARG A 16 14.73 12.30 14.87
CA ARG A 16 15.03 13.55 15.60
C ARG A 16 16.53 13.81 15.75
N ASP A 17 17.33 12.75 15.87
CA ASP A 17 18.78 12.88 16.07
C ASP A 17 19.54 13.27 14.78
N ASN A 18 18.86 13.31 13.63
CA ASN A 18 19.47 13.67 12.36
C ASN A 18 18.56 14.62 11.57
N LEU A 19 18.69 15.92 11.85
CA LEU A 19 17.98 17.01 11.17
C LEU A 19 18.07 16.92 9.64
N GLY A 20 19.16 16.36 9.10
CA GLY A 20 19.33 16.12 7.66
C GLY A 20 18.37 15.05 7.11
N LYS A 21 18.20 13.92 7.81
CA LYS A 21 17.23 12.88 7.42
C LYS A 21 15.79 13.38 7.53
N LEU A 22 15.50 14.16 8.57
CA LEU A 22 14.20 14.80 8.75
C LEU A 22 13.91 15.78 7.61
N ALA A 23 14.87 16.63 7.26
CA ALA A 23 14.74 17.57 6.15
C ALA A 23 14.56 16.87 4.80
N VAL A 24 15.33 15.82 4.51
CA VAL A 24 15.18 15.01 3.29
C VAL A 24 13.79 14.35 3.24
N PHE A 25 13.32 13.80 4.36
CA PHE A 25 11.97 13.25 4.46
C PHE A 25 10.90 14.30 4.15
N TRP A 26 10.99 15.48 4.75
CA TRP A 26 10.02 16.56 4.53
C TRP A 26 10.09 17.16 3.12
N ILE A 27 11.29 17.33 2.55
CA ILE A 27 11.47 17.78 1.16
C ILE A 27 10.88 16.74 0.21
N PHE A 28 11.11 15.46 0.45
CA PHE A 28 10.53 14.38 -0.34
C PHE A 28 9.00 14.39 -0.26
N GLN A 29 8.43 14.56 0.94
CA GLN A 29 6.98 14.71 1.12
C GLN A 29 6.43 15.96 0.41
N ALA A 30 7.13 17.10 0.47
CA ALA A 30 6.70 18.33 -0.19
C ALA A 30 6.76 18.21 -1.73
N VAL A 31 7.84 17.64 -2.27
CA VAL A 31 7.98 17.37 -3.71
C VAL A 31 6.95 16.34 -4.15
N TRP A 32 6.66 15.33 -3.34
CA TRP A 32 5.62 14.34 -3.58
C TRP A 32 4.24 15.00 -3.69
N VAL A 33 3.81 15.75 -2.65
CA VAL A 33 2.52 16.46 -2.63
C VAL A 33 2.42 17.47 -3.78
N TRP A 34 3.51 18.17 -4.09
CA TRP A 34 3.56 19.09 -5.22
C TRP A 34 3.38 18.35 -6.56
N THR A 35 4.14 17.28 -6.80
CA THR A 35 4.08 16.48 -8.04
C THR A 35 2.69 15.88 -8.26
N VAL A 36 2.09 15.40 -7.19
CA VAL A 36 0.74 14.84 -7.14
C VAL A 36 -0.34 15.89 -7.44
N SER A 37 -0.13 17.13 -7.02
CA SER A 37 -1.11 18.21 -7.18
C SER A 37 -1.00 18.90 -8.55
N LEU A 38 0.10 18.72 -9.28
CA LEU A 38 0.30 19.29 -10.63
C LEU A 38 -0.85 19.04 -11.61
N PRO A 39 -1.42 17.82 -11.76
CA PRO A 39 -2.53 17.60 -12.67
C PRO A 39 -3.76 18.45 -12.30
N LEU A 40 -4.05 18.57 -10.99
CA LEU A 40 -5.16 19.39 -10.50
C LEU A 40 -4.90 20.88 -10.72
N THR A 41 -3.67 21.34 -10.51
CA THR A 41 -3.28 22.74 -10.76
C THR A 41 -3.36 23.08 -12.24
N ILE A 42 -2.90 22.20 -13.13
CA ILE A 42 -2.92 22.41 -14.59
C ILE A 42 -4.36 22.41 -15.12
N VAL A 43 -5.22 21.48 -14.65
CA VAL A 43 -6.63 21.44 -15.03
C VAL A 43 -7.36 22.70 -14.58
N ASN A 44 -7.19 23.13 -13.32
CA ASN A 44 -7.85 24.34 -12.81
C ASN A 44 -7.29 25.65 -13.39
N ALA A 45 -6.05 25.66 -13.85
CA ALA A 45 -5.44 26.83 -14.51
C ALA A 45 -5.74 26.91 -16.02
N SER A 46 -6.40 25.91 -16.60
CA SER A 46 -6.70 25.88 -18.04
C SER A 46 -8.11 26.39 -18.33
N ASP A 47 -8.25 27.37 -19.22
CA ASP A 47 -9.54 27.81 -19.77
C ASP A 47 -10.16 26.77 -20.75
N ARG A 48 -9.54 25.59 -20.87
CA ARG A 48 -10.04 24.50 -21.71
C ARG A 48 -11.16 23.81 -20.94
N ASN A 49 -12.33 23.70 -21.58
CA ASN A 49 -13.49 23.01 -21.05
C ASN A 49 -13.70 21.67 -21.80
N PRO A 50 -12.79 20.69 -21.65
CA PRO A 50 -12.91 19.43 -22.37
C PRO A 50 -14.16 18.68 -21.90
N SER A 51 -14.91 18.09 -22.83
CA SER A 51 -16.02 17.22 -22.48
C SER A 51 -15.53 15.99 -21.73
N VAL A 52 -16.24 15.61 -20.66
CA VAL A 52 -15.97 14.41 -19.86
C VAL A 52 -15.83 13.19 -20.77
N LYS A 53 -14.73 12.46 -20.61
CA LYS A 53 -14.43 11.22 -21.32
C LYS A 53 -14.64 10.00 -20.41
N PRO A 54 -14.80 8.80 -20.98
CA PRO A 54 -14.94 7.58 -20.19
C PRO A 54 -13.77 7.35 -19.21
N GLN A 55 -12.55 7.75 -19.56
CA GLN A 55 -11.37 7.63 -18.72
C GLN A 55 -11.47 8.47 -17.44
N ASP A 56 -12.10 9.66 -17.50
CA ASP A 56 -12.37 10.47 -16.30
C ASP A 56 -13.23 9.67 -15.32
N ILE A 57 -14.31 9.07 -15.81
CA ILE A 57 -15.24 8.27 -15.00
C ILE A 57 -14.54 7.05 -14.41
N ILE A 58 -13.78 6.30 -15.23
CA ILE A 58 -13.03 5.12 -14.78
C ILE A 58 -12.01 5.50 -13.70
N GLY A 59 -11.23 6.56 -13.94
CA GLY A 59 -10.21 7.02 -13.02
C GLY A 59 -10.80 7.48 -11.68
N TRP A 60 -11.91 8.21 -11.70
CA TRP A 60 -12.62 8.62 -10.47
C TRP A 60 -13.24 7.45 -9.71
N ILE A 61 -13.78 6.44 -10.41
CA ILE A 61 -14.25 5.20 -9.76
C ILE A 61 -13.10 4.48 -9.10
N MET A 62 -11.97 4.28 -9.79
CA MET A 62 -10.77 3.68 -9.22
C MET A 62 -10.31 4.45 -7.99
N TRP A 63 -10.25 5.77 -8.08
CA TRP A 63 -9.87 6.65 -6.98
C TRP A 63 -10.77 6.47 -5.76
N PHE A 64 -12.10 6.51 -5.96
CA PHE A 64 -13.05 6.39 -4.86
C PHE A 64 -13.02 5.00 -4.20
N VAL A 65 -12.88 3.94 -5.00
CA VAL A 65 -12.72 2.58 -4.48
C VAL A 65 -11.40 2.45 -3.73
N GLY A 66 -10.31 2.97 -4.27
CA GLY A 66 -8.99 2.96 -3.64
C GLY A 66 -9.01 3.64 -2.27
N LEU A 67 -9.53 4.86 -2.22
CA LEU A 67 -9.71 5.63 -0.99
C LEU A 67 -10.58 4.88 0.04
N SER A 68 -11.70 4.30 -0.40
CA SER A 68 -12.62 3.58 0.48
C SER A 68 -11.95 2.33 1.08
N VAL A 69 -11.19 1.59 0.27
CA VAL A 69 -10.44 0.41 0.70
C VAL A 69 -9.35 0.80 1.70
N GLU A 70 -8.56 1.84 1.40
CA GLU A 70 -7.50 2.33 2.26
C GLU A 70 -8.03 2.79 3.61
N ALA A 71 -9.03 3.68 3.61
CA ALA A 71 -9.64 4.21 4.83
C ALA A 71 -10.26 3.10 5.69
N THR A 72 -10.95 2.14 5.06
CA THR A 72 -11.55 1.01 5.77
C THR A 72 -10.48 0.09 6.36
N ALA A 73 -9.42 -0.22 5.60
CA ALA A 73 -8.33 -1.07 6.05
C ALA A 73 -7.61 -0.45 7.26
N ASP A 74 -7.32 0.84 7.21
CA ASP A 74 -6.65 1.55 8.29
C ASP A 74 -7.53 1.67 9.53
N GLN A 75 -8.82 1.94 9.37
CA GLN A 75 -9.77 1.96 10.49
C GLN A 75 -9.88 0.59 11.15
N GLN A 76 -9.93 -0.50 10.36
CA GLN A 76 -9.92 -1.87 10.87
C GLN A 76 -8.64 -2.18 11.64
N LYS A 77 -7.47 -1.80 11.10
CA LYS A 77 -6.17 -2.00 11.75
C LYS A 77 -6.06 -1.23 13.05
N LEU A 78 -6.54 0.01 13.08
CA LEU A 78 -6.56 0.87 14.26
C LEU A 78 -7.45 0.28 15.35
N SER A 79 -8.68 -0.10 14.99
CA SER A 79 -9.62 -0.76 15.91
C SER A 79 -9.03 -2.07 16.46
N PHE A 80 -8.40 -2.88 15.61
CA PHE A 80 -7.75 -4.13 16.00
C PHE A 80 -6.65 -3.88 17.04
N LYS A 81 -5.75 -2.91 16.80
CA LYS A 81 -4.64 -2.57 17.71
C LYS A 81 -5.11 -1.99 19.04
N ASN A 82 -6.21 -1.24 19.05
CA ASN A 82 -6.73 -0.61 20.27
C ASN A 82 -7.43 -1.60 21.21
N SER A 83 -7.80 -2.79 20.72
CA SER A 83 -8.43 -3.81 21.56
C SER A 83 -7.38 -4.54 22.43
N PRO A 84 -7.52 -4.57 23.77
CA PRO A 84 -6.60 -5.29 24.65
C PRO A 84 -6.48 -6.79 24.35
N SER A 85 -7.55 -7.42 23.85
CA SER A 85 -7.60 -8.85 23.50
C SER A 85 -6.74 -9.23 22.28
N ASN A 86 -6.29 -8.23 21.52
CA ASN A 86 -5.51 -8.39 20.30
C ASN A 86 -4.01 -8.06 20.49
N ARG A 87 -3.58 -7.75 21.71
CA ARG A 87 -2.17 -7.52 22.01
C ARG A 87 -1.34 -8.75 21.63
N GLY A 88 -0.24 -8.52 20.91
CA GLY A 88 0.63 -9.59 20.43
C GLY A 88 0.07 -10.43 19.29
N LYS A 89 -1.00 -9.99 18.61
CA LYS A 89 -1.56 -10.66 17.41
C LYS A 89 -1.36 -9.79 16.16
N TRP A 90 -1.46 -10.42 14.99
CA TRP A 90 -1.52 -9.72 13.70
C TRP A 90 -2.97 -9.43 13.32
N CYS A 91 -3.18 -8.35 12.57
CA CYS A 91 -4.50 -7.98 12.08
C CYS A 91 -4.93 -8.93 10.95
N ASN A 92 -6.02 -9.65 11.14
CA ASN A 92 -6.59 -10.60 10.17
C ASN A 92 -8.11 -10.44 10.00
N VAL A 93 -8.64 -9.26 10.33
CA VAL A 93 -10.08 -8.95 10.32
C VAL A 93 -10.48 -8.10 9.10
N GLY A 94 -11.71 -8.26 8.63
CA GLY A 94 -12.24 -7.46 7.53
C GLY A 94 -11.44 -7.62 6.24
N LEU A 95 -10.95 -6.51 5.67
CA LEU A 95 -10.14 -6.50 4.46
C LEU A 95 -8.79 -7.21 4.65
N TRP A 96 -8.27 -7.22 5.88
CA TRP A 96 -7.03 -7.92 6.23
C TRP A 96 -7.17 -9.44 6.15
N LYS A 97 -8.40 -9.97 6.04
CA LYS A 97 -8.60 -11.41 5.75
C LYS A 97 -8.35 -11.75 4.28
N TYR A 98 -8.49 -10.78 3.38
CA TYR A 98 -8.43 -10.99 1.93
C TYR A 98 -7.08 -10.55 1.33
N SER A 99 -6.38 -9.63 1.99
CA SER A 99 -5.04 -9.19 1.64
C SER A 99 -4.25 -8.92 2.91
N ARG A 100 -2.94 -9.16 2.89
CA ARG A 100 -2.05 -8.82 4.01
C ARG A 100 -1.76 -7.33 4.08
N HIS A 101 -1.87 -6.59 2.97
CA HIS A 101 -1.70 -5.13 2.91
C HIS A 101 -2.81 -4.48 2.07
N PRO A 102 -4.08 -4.56 2.49
CA PRO A 102 -5.22 -4.03 1.74
C PRO A 102 -5.17 -2.50 1.63
N ASN A 103 -4.55 -1.82 2.61
CA ASN A 103 -4.35 -0.37 2.57
C ASN A 103 -3.44 0.04 1.41
N TYR A 104 -2.35 -0.68 1.16
CA TYR A 104 -1.47 -0.42 0.01
C TYR A 104 -2.15 -0.74 -1.32
N PHE A 105 -3.04 -1.73 -1.38
CA PHE A 105 -3.83 -1.93 -2.58
C PHE A 105 -4.75 -0.73 -2.86
N GLY A 106 -5.40 -0.20 -1.81
CA GLY A 106 -6.21 1.02 -1.91
C GLY A 106 -5.40 2.21 -2.41
N GLU A 107 -4.22 2.42 -1.83
CA GLU A 107 -3.29 3.48 -2.21
C GLU A 107 -2.88 3.35 -3.69
N LEU A 108 -2.45 2.16 -4.14
CA LEU A 108 -2.12 1.94 -5.55
C LEU A 108 -3.30 2.23 -6.47
N LEU A 109 -4.48 1.71 -6.15
CA LEU A 109 -5.69 1.91 -6.96
C LEU A 109 -6.07 3.40 -7.06
N LEU A 110 -5.87 4.14 -5.96
CA LEU A 110 -6.08 5.58 -5.89
C LEU A 110 -5.16 6.33 -6.87
N TRP A 111 -3.86 6.06 -6.82
CA TRP A 111 -2.87 6.74 -7.66
C TRP A 111 -2.97 6.39 -9.13
N TRP A 112 -3.20 5.11 -9.43
CA TRP A 112 -3.49 4.68 -10.79
C TRP A 112 -4.83 5.26 -11.30
N GLY A 113 -5.82 5.46 -10.43
CA GLY A 113 -7.07 6.14 -10.76
C GLY A 113 -6.86 7.60 -11.19
N ILE A 114 -6.05 8.37 -10.44
CA ILE A 114 -5.68 9.75 -10.81
C ILE A 114 -4.98 9.78 -12.17
N PHE A 115 -4.03 8.86 -12.38
CA PHE A 115 -3.34 8.76 -13.67
C PHE A 115 -4.33 8.48 -14.81
N VAL A 116 -5.21 7.48 -14.66
CA VAL A 116 -6.23 7.15 -15.67
C VAL A 116 -7.14 8.35 -15.97
N ALA A 117 -7.61 9.06 -14.94
CA ALA A 117 -8.41 10.27 -15.10
C ALA A 117 -7.65 11.39 -15.83
N SER A 118 -6.33 11.48 -15.67
CA SER A 118 -5.52 12.49 -16.37
C SER A 118 -5.30 12.17 -17.85
N THR A 119 -5.37 10.90 -18.27
CA THR A 119 -5.01 10.47 -19.64
C THR A 119 -5.68 11.22 -20.79
N PRO A 120 -6.96 11.67 -20.71
CA PRO A 120 -7.60 12.40 -21.81
C PRO A 120 -6.94 13.74 -22.17
N VAL A 121 -6.26 14.37 -21.21
CA VAL A 121 -5.66 15.70 -21.40
C VAL A 121 -4.16 15.64 -21.70
N LEU A 122 -3.50 14.49 -21.50
CA LEU A 122 -2.06 14.33 -21.67
C LEU A 122 -1.62 14.36 -23.15
N LYS A 123 -0.63 15.19 -23.45
CA LYS A 123 0.00 15.31 -24.78
C LYS A 123 1.53 15.31 -24.68
N GLY A 124 2.19 14.62 -25.61
CA GLY A 124 3.65 14.63 -25.74
C GLY A 124 4.37 14.27 -24.44
N ALA A 125 5.21 15.17 -23.93
CA ALA A 125 5.99 14.96 -22.71
C ALA A 125 5.14 14.89 -21.42
N GLU A 126 3.88 15.31 -21.44
CA GLU A 126 3.00 15.25 -20.25
C GLU A 126 2.73 13.81 -19.80
N TRP A 127 2.91 12.81 -20.68
CA TRP A 127 2.83 11.38 -20.32
C TRP A 127 3.85 10.95 -19.25
N LEU A 128 4.89 11.75 -18.99
CA LEU A 128 5.84 11.52 -17.91
C LEU A 128 5.19 11.50 -16.52
N VAL A 129 3.96 12.01 -16.34
CA VAL A 129 3.21 11.90 -15.08
C VAL A 129 2.98 10.46 -14.63
N VAL A 130 3.05 9.46 -15.54
CA VAL A 130 2.99 8.02 -15.20
C VAL A 130 4.12 7.59 -14.27
N ILE A 131 5.23 8.33 -14.24
CA ILE A 131 6.36 8.05 -13.35
C ILE A 131 5.92 8.07 -11.89
N GLY A 132 4.96 8.94 -11.52
CA GLY A 132 4.42 9.03 -10.16
C GLY A 132 3.86 7.71 -9.63
N PRO A 133 2.77 7.16 -10.20
CA PRO A 133 2.19 5.90 -9.75
C PRO A 133 3.13 4.70 -9.93
N VAL A 134 3.97 4.68 -10.97
CA VAL A 134 4.98 3.62 -11.15
C VAL A 134 6.01 3.66 -10.02
N PHE A 135 6.57 4.83 -9.73
CA PHE A 135 7.54 5.00 -8.66
C PHE A 135 6.97 4.61 -7.30
N LEU A 136 5.74 5.01 -6.99
CA LEU A 136 5.06 4.58 -5.76
C LEU A 136 4.86 3.07 -5.71
N THR A 137 4.45 2.46 -6.83
CA THR A 137 4.30 1.00 -6.93
C THR A 137 5.61 0.30 -6.62
N LEU A 138 6.73 0.77 -7.17
CA LEU A 138 8.04 0.21 -6.89
C LEU A 138 8.47 0.42 -5.43
N LEU A 139 8.23 1.60 -4.87
CA LEU A 139 8.54 1.94 -3.49
C LEU A 139 7.80 1.01 -2.51
N LEU A 140 6.50 0.79 -2.74
CA LEU A 140 5.66 -0.06 -1.91
C LEU A 140 5.99 -1.55 -2.05
N LEU A 141 6.26 -2.04 -3.26
CA LEU A 141 6.54 -3.46 -3.51
C LEU A 141 7.97 -3.87 -3.12
N PHE A 142 8.96 -2.99 -3.28
CA PHE A 142 10.38 -3.41 -3.22
C PHE A 142 11.21 -2.69 -2.17
N VAL A 143 10.76 -1.57 -1.61
CA VAL A 143 11.59 -0.74 -0.72
C VAL A 143 10.98 -0.66 0.68
N SER A 144 10.10 0.30 0.92
CA SER A 144 9.69 0.69 2.29
C SER A 144 8.28 0.24 2.68
N GLY A 145 7.50 -0.27 1.73
CA GLY A 145 6.14 -0.73 1.99
C GLY A 145 6.09 -2.17 2.50
N ILE A 146 5.69 -3.10 1.63
CA ILE A 146 5.45 -4.50 1.96
C ILE A 146 6.70 -5.22 2.50
N PRO A 147 7.91 -5.10 1.92
CA PRO A 147 9.08 -5.87 2.38
C PRO A 147 9.40 -5.67 3.86
N LEU A 148 9.44 -4.42 4.32
CA LEU A 148 9.78 -4.08 5.70
C LEU A 148 8.70 -4.52 6.69
N LEU A 149 7.42 -4.40 6.30
CA LEU A 149 6.31 -4.83 7.15
C LEU A 149 6.22 -6.35 7.29
N GLU A 150 6.44 -7.08 6.19
CA GLU A 150 6.51 -8.53 6.20
C GLU A 150 7.69 -9.02 7.04
N GLU A 151 8.89 -8.44 6.86
CA GLU A 151 10.05 -8.81 7.66
C GLU A 151 9.83 -8.56 9.17
N SER A 152 9.22 -7.42 9.53
CA SER A 152 8.91 -7.09 10.92
C SER A 152 7.87 -8.03 11.52
N ALA A 153 6.87 -8.45 10.74
CA ALA A 153 5.86 -9.42 11.17
C ALA A 153 6.46 -10.83 11.32
N ASP A 154 7.32 -11.24 10.39
CA ASP A 154 8.00 -12.53 10.40
C ASP A 154 8.91 -12.69 11.63
N LYS A 155 9.66 -11.63 11.98
CA LYS A 155 10.49 -11.62 13.21
C LYS A 155 9.66 -11.84 14.48
N ARG A 156 8.39 -11.42 14.49
CA ARG A 156 7.51 -11.51 15.66
C ARG A 156 6.69 -12.79 15.71
N PHE A 157 6.28 -13.30 14.55
CA PHE A 157 5.21 -14.31 14.47
C PHE A 157 5.57 -15.57 13.66
N SER A 158 6.76 -15.67 13.05
CA SER A 158 7.16 -16.85 12.26
C SER A 158 7.06 -18.18 13.00
N SER A 159 7.29 -18.19 14.32
CA SER A 159 7.15 -19.39 15.18
C SER A 159 5.69 -19.83 15.40
N VAL A 160 4.71 -18.96 15.16
CA VAL A 160 3.28 -19.20 15.40
C VAL A 160 2.64 -19.89 14.20
N ALA A 161 2.09 -21.09 14.38
CA ALA A 161 1.55 -21.90 13.29
C ALA A 161 0.38 -21.22 12.56
N GLU A 162 -0.49 -20.54 13.30
CA GLU A 162 -1.63 -19.81 12.77
C GLU A 162 -1.20 -18.62 11.90
N TYR A 163 -0.09 -17.97 12.23
CA TYR A 163 0.47 -16.89 11.41
C TYR A 163 1.00 -17.43 10.09
N ARG A 164 1.73 -18.56 10.12
CA ARG A 164 2.21 -19.22 8.89
C ARG A 164 1.06 -19.61 7.98
N PHE A 165 -0.02 -20.17 8.55
CA PHE A 165 -1.23 -20.49 7.80
C PHE A 165 -1.86 -19.24 7.17
N TYR A 166 -2.00 -18.17 7.94
CA TYR A 166 -2.51 -16.89 7.45
C TYR A 166 -1.66 -16.34 6.29
N LYS A 167 -0.33 -16.33 6.43
CA LYS A 167 0.60 -15.85 5.41
C LYS A 167 0.53 -16.66 4.12
N ASN A 168 0.43 -17.99 4.22
CA ASN A 168 0.36 -18.89 3.05
C ASN A 168 -0.98 -18.84 2.31
N THR A 169 -2.06 -18.46 3.01
CA THR A 169 -3.43 -18.44 2.46
C THR A 169 -3.93 -17.04 2.13
N THR A 170 -3.18 -15.97 2.44
CA THR A 170 -3.61 -14.59 2.22
C THR A 170 -2.65 -13.87 1.26
N SER A 171 -3.22 -13.33 0.18
CA SER A 171 -2.50 -12.55 -0.83
C SER A 171 -1.76 -11.36 -0.20
N PRO A 172 -0.54 -11.00 -0.64
CA PRO A 172 0.19 -9.86 -0.08
C PRO A 172 -0.51 -8.52 -0.38
N LEU A 173 -1.05 -8.37 -1.59
CA LEU A 173 -1.55 -7.08 -2.08
C LEU A 173 -3.00 -7.19 -2.59
N VAL A 174 -3.24 -8.00 -3.61
CA VAL A 174 -4.55 -8.07 -4.28
C VAL A 174 -5.58 -8.77 -3.38
N PRO A 175 -6.70 -8.13 -3.02
CA PRO A 175 -7.73 -8.76 -2.17
C PRO A 175 -8.34 -10.00 -2.83
N LEU A 176 -8.14 -11.17 -2.22
CA LEU A 176 -8.65 -12.45 -2.70
C LEU A 176 -9.16 -13.32 -1.55
N PRO A 177 -10.23 -14.11 -1.75
CA PRO A 177 -10.66 -15.09 -0.76
C PRO A 177 -9.53 -16.08 -0.41
N PRO A 178 -9.27 -16.36 0.88
CA PRO A 178 -8.18 -17.27 1.28
C PRO A 178 -8.27 -18.67 0.68
N LEU A 179 -9.50 -19.15 0.47
CA LEU A 179 -9.77 -20.45 -0.16
C LEU A 179 -9.34 -20.51 -1.63
N VAL A 180 -9.37 -19.36 -2.32
CA VAL A 180 -8.91 -19.25 -3.71
C VAL A 180 -7.40 -19.11 -3.71
N TYR A 181 -6.87 -18.15 -2.96
CA TYR A 181 -5.43 -17.89 -2.90
C TYR A 181 -4.63 -19.11 -2.46
N GLY A 182 -5.07 -19.82 -1.41
CA GLY A 182 -4.40 -21.00 -0.88
C GLY A 182 -4.22 -22.13 -1.91
N LYS A 183 -5.09 -22.22 -2.92
CA LYS A 183 -5.04 -23.26 -3.96
C LYS A 183 -4.20 -22.89 -5.19
N LEU A 184 -3.79 -21.64 -5.32
CA LEU A 184 -3.03 -21.19 -6.49
C LEU A 184 -1.58 -21.70 -6.44
N PRO A 185 -1.01 -22.11 -7.59
CA PRO A 185 0.38 -22.53 -7.64
C PRO A 185 1.31 -21.34 -7.39
N ALA A 186 2.49 -21.61 -6.84
CA ALA A 186 3.39 -20.56 -6.37
C ALA A 186 3.88 -19.63 -7.49
N TRP A 187 4.18 -20.17 -8.67
CA TRP A 187 4.57 -19.36 -9.84
C TRP A 187 3.49 -18.34 -10.23
N PHE A 188 2.21 -18.70 -10.09
CA PHE A 188 1.08 -17.82 -10.40
C PHE A 188 0.96 -16.70 -9.36
N LYS A 189 1.14 -17.04 -8.07
CA LYS A 189 1.16 -16.05 -6.98
C LYS A 189 2.26 -15.02 -7.18
N VAL A 190 3.46 -15.44 -7.58
CA VAL A 190 4.59 -14.55 -7.88
C VAL A 190 4.26 -13.66 -9.08
N ALA A 191 3.80 -14.26 -10.18
CA ALA A 191 3.61 -13.56 -11.45
C ALA A 191 2.46 -12.55 -11.44
N PHE A 192 1.33 -12.90 -10.80
CA PHE A 192 0.09 -12.12 -10.92
C PHE A 192 -0.39 -11.49 -9.61
N LEU A 193 0.07 -12.01 -8.47
CA LEU A 193 -0.41 -11.57 -7.15
C LEU A 193 0.70 -10.94 -6.30
N PHE A 194 1.87 -10.69 -6.91
CA PHE A 194 3.01 -10.01 -6.30
C PHE A 194 3.57 -10.75 -5.08
N GLU A 195 3.42 -12.07 -4.96
CA GLU A 195 4.03 -12.86 -3.88
C GLU A 195 5.52 -13.06 -4.14
N PHE A 196 6.32 -12.02 -3.92
CA PHE A 196 7.75 -12.09 -4.18
C PHE A 196 8.49 -12.85 -3.07
N PRO A 197 9.53 -13.65 -3.41
CA PRO A 197 10.34 -14.37 -2.42
C PRO A 197 10.94 -13.46 -1.33
N LEU A 198 11.17 -12.19 -1.67
CA LEU A 198 11.70 -11.20 -0.74
C LEU A 198 10.79 -10.94 0.48
N TYR A 199 9.49 -11.23 0.38
CA TYR A 199 8.53 -11.10 1.49
C TYR A 199 8.64 -12.23 2.52
N SER A 200 9.41 -13.28 2.23
CA SER A 200 9.53 -14.47 3.10
C SER A 200 10.97 -14.79 3.46
N ARG A 201 11.90 -13.82 3.40
CA ARG A 201 13.34 -14.03 3.70
C ARG A 201 13.61 -14.63 5.09
N GLY A 202 12.73 -14.41 6.07
CA GLY A 202 12.85 -14.94 7.43
C GLY A 202 12.18 -16.30 7.65
N PHE A 203 11.48 -16.84 6.66
CA PHE A 203 10.85 -18.14 6.73
C PHE A 203 11.83 -19.22 6.23
N ALA A 204 12.18 -20.17 7.10
CA ALA A 204 12.87 -21.39 6.66
C ALA A 204 12.01 -22.07 5.58
N HIS A 205 12.64 -22.42 4.45
CA HIS A 205 12.02 -23.16 3.35
C HIS A 205 11.76 -24.62 3.77
N ASP A 206 10.84 -24.83 4.72
CA ASP A 206 10.32 -26.16 4.98
C ASP A 206 9.25 -26.46 3.91
N GLY A 207 9.70 -26.98 2.77
CA GLY A 207 8.82 -27.73 1.86
C GLY A 207 8.45 -27.09 0.52
N TRP A 208 9.37 -26.43 -0.18
CA TRP A 208 9.27 -26.31 -1.65
C TRP A 208 9.69 -27.63 -2.31
N SER A 209 8.93 -28.68 -2.06
CA SER A 209 9.06 -29.96 -2.75
C SER A 209 7.72 -30.66 -2.72
N SER A 210 6.92 -30.45 -3.76
CA SER A 210 5.89 -31.33 -4.33
C SER A 210 5.18 -30.57 -5.44
#